data_AF-A0A8H5C010-F1
#
_entry.id   AF-A0A8H5C010-F1
#
_cell.length_a   1.000
_cell.length_b   1.000
_cell.length_c   1.000
_cell.angle_alpha   90.00
_cell.angle_beta   90.00
_cell.angle_gamma   90.00
#
_symmetry.space_group_name_H-M   'P 1'
#
loop_
_entity.id
_entity.type
_entity.pdbx_description
1 polymer ?
#
loop_
_entity_poly.entity_id
_entity_poly.type
_entity_poly.pdbx_seq_one_letter_code
_entity_poly.pdbx_strand_id
1 'polypeptide(L)'
;MSTSLLRAPRAPTEHLCLESTKILTKLQLIAEFTYWLDHTRDCLHRNEAPFKILFDCFAVGASLGVLLDLLGSPVPSHLSVDVETSDFQLGMPDREKFFSNFIQRVHFLEIQGKPRYGEVLRIEDLFGGTSSGFMKVLKTVQRLLDALQATYPGLSMFPDPTFTQHDRRDIVMELVDTEGVHVSYLQLILDSVATLSCASNFMQSTLEPLVINDNWLSMRQYHDRVLKDMEAMLLCMERSDFNWDAENWLHIFGFGNPANRTNIAATYHSLSVNYLDIFEVLPEQKKTIESSSLARNIQILLDVLFILPARIADYCAWLQVILDYTLPSLPVLPTSSFSSPPSWFDTVCITLYHMSQISSAIDEMSWQIRSIQALRTLNQRAFHWNASIDPSQLGNLLVDDQLKIYDADSGTGLKPKPKDEAAKTYQVFLLETMLLCVWRNKNCRNIAETDLAVSRGPRGKAM
;
A
#
# COMPACT_ATOMS: atom_id res chain seq x y z
N MET A 1 21.35 35.91 36.42
CA MET A 1 22.18 34.69 36.36
C MET A 1 22.91 34.70 35.05
N SER A 2 24.25 34.68 35.06
CA SER A 2 25.05 34.68 33.85
C SER A 2 24.94 33.28 33.23
N THR A 3 24.11 33.11 32.21
CA THR A 3 24.13 31.94 31.35
C THR A 3 25.54 31.85 30.80
N SER A 4 26.29 30.81 31.18
CA SER A 4 27.59 30.53 30.56
C SER A 4 27.32 30.25 29.08
N LEU A 5 27.51 31.27 28.25
CA LEU A 5 27.33 31.18 26.80
C LEU A 5 28.19 30.02 26.29
N LEU A 6 27.52 28.95 25.87
CA LEU A 6 28.17 27.84 25.18
C LEU A 6 28.92 28.40 23.99
N ARG A 7 30.19 28.04 23.88
CA ARG A 7 31.04 28.52 22.79
C ARG A 7 31.03 27.48 21.69
N ALA A 8 30.30 27.80 20.62
CA ALA A 8 30.46 27.13 19.35
C ALA A 8 31.94 27.16 18.90
N PRO A 9 32.39 26.20 18.06
CA PRO A 9 33.75 26.18 17.55
C PRO A 9 34.11 27.52 16.87
N ARG A 10 35.18 28.18 17.35
CA ARG A 10 35.54 29.56 16.95
C ARG A 10 36.00 29.71 15.50
N ALA A 11 36.51 28.64 14.90
CA ALA A 11 36.98 28.59 13.52
C ALA A 11 36.55 27.24 12.92
N PRO A 12 35.31 27.15 12.38
CA PRO A 12 34.84 25.91 11.77
C PRO A 12 35.68 25.62 10.52
N THR A 13 36.04 24.35 10.32
CA THR A 13 36.67 23.94 9.06
C THR A 13 35.65 23.97 7.92
N GLU A 14 36.09 24.15 6.68
CA GLU A 14 35.19 24.11 5.51
C GLU A 14 34.38 22.80 5.46
N HIS A 15 35.02 21.69 5.82
CA HIS A 15 34.36 20.40 5.93
C HIS A 15 33.23 20.40 6.96
N LEU A 16 33.42 21.04 8.12
CA LEU A 16 32.38 21.17 9.14
C LEU A 16 31.19 22.00 8.64
N CYS A 17 31.45 23.10 7.94
CA CYS A 17 30.41 23.94 7.35
C CYS A 17 29.60 23.16 6.31
N LEU A 18 30.26 22.38 5.45
CA LEU A 18 29.62 21.59 4.40
C LEU A 18 28.76 20.46 4.98
N GLU A 19 29.27 19.71 5.95
CA GLU A 19 28.49 18.65 6.62
C GLU A 19 27.32 19.22 7.42
N SER A 20 27.52 20.36 8.10
CA SER A 20 26.43 21.04 8.81
C SER A 20 25.33 21.50 7.85
N THR A 21 25.70 21.99 6.66
CA THR A 21 24.72 22.41 5.65
C THR A 21 23.89 21.22 5.17
N LYS A 22 24.52 20.09 4.83
CA LYS A 22 23.83 18.86 4.43
C LYS A 22 22.87 18.36 5.51
N ILE A 23 23.34 18.28 6.75
CA ILE A 23 22.53 17.78 7.87
C ILE A 23 21.36 18.72 8.14
N LEU A 24 21.60 20.04 8.12
CA LEU A 24 20.54 21.03 8.30
C LEU A 24 19.45 20.87 7.23
N THR A 25 19.84 20.75 5.96
CA THR A 25 18.86 20.56 4.88
C THR A 25 18.01 19.29 5.06
N LYS A 26 18.60 18.19 5.56
CA LYS A 26 17.85 16.96 5.83
C LYS A 26 16.93 17.10 7.04
N LEU A 27 17.40 17.74 8.11
CA LEU A 27 16.61 17.94 9.33
C LEU A 27 15.41 18.87 9.10
N GLN A 28 15.52 19.84 8.18
CA GLN A 28 14.39 20.69 7.79
C GLN A 28 13.25 19.94 7.10
N LEU A 29 13.52 18.73 6.60
CA LEU A 29 12.51 17.87 5.96
C LEU A 29 11.78 17.01 7.00
N ILE A 30 12.25 17.00 8.25
CA ILE A 30 11.63 16.26 9.35
C ILE A 30 10.75 17.23 10.12
N ALA A 31 9.43 17.11 9.94
CA ALA A 31 8.45 18.02 10.52
C ALA A 31 8.60 18.16 12.05
N GLU A 32 8.85 17.06 12.75
CA GLU A 32 9.04 17.02 14.20
C GLU A 32 10.31 17.77 14.65
N PHE A 33 11.31 17.88 13.76
CA PHE A 33 12.55 18.59 14.03
C PHE A 33 12.47 20.08 13.64
N THR A 34 11.56 20.45 12.72
CA THR A 34 11.40 21.82 12.21
C THR A 34 11.12 22.82 13.32
N TYR A 35 10.28 22.48 14.30
CA TYR A 35 9.99 23.35 15.44
C TYR A 35 11.26 23.77 16.21
N TRP A 36 12.18 22.82 16.44
CA TRP A 36 13.44 23.08 17.12
C TRP A 36 14.37 23.99 16.30
N LEU A 37 14.36 23.82 14.98
CA LEU A 37 15.14 24.66 14.07
C LEU A 37 14.60 26.08 13.98
N ASP A 38 13.27 26.23 13.87
CA ASP A 38 12.61 27.53 13.76
C ASP A 38 12.75 28.31 15.06
N HIS A 39 12.55 27.67 16.22
CA HIS A 39 12.82 28.31 17.50
C HIS A 39 14.28 28.79 17.60
N THR A 40 15.24 27.96 17.19
CA THR A 40 16.66 28.33 17.25
C THR A 40 16.97 29.51 16.32
N ARG A 41 16.37 29.56 15.13
CA ARG A 41 16.53 30.67 14.16
C ARG A 41 15.91 31.96 14.67
N ASP A 42 14.68 31.89 15.18
CA ASP A 42 13.91 33.06 15.60
C ASP A 42 14.46 33.68 16.89
N CYS A 43 14.86 32.84 17.85
CA CYS A 43 15.28 33.32 19.17
C CYS A 43 16.77 33.65 19.25
N LEU A 44 17.63 32.96 18.50
CA LEU A 44 19.07 33.07 18.68
C LEU A 44 19.79 33.66 17.46
N HIS A 45 19.36 33.34 16.23
CA HIS A 45 20.21 33.53 15.05
C HIS A 45 19.46 33.86 13.76
N ARG A 46 19.17 35.13 13.53
CA ARG A 46 18.82 35.61 12.18
C ARG A 46 20.10 35.73 11.35
N ASN A 47 20.23 34.90 10.30
CA ASN A 47 21.31 34.91 9.29
C ASN A 47 22.69 34.36 9.71
N GLU A 48 22.76 33.45 10.68
CA GLU A 48 24.02 32.80 11.04
C GLU A 48 24.32 31.57 10.18
N ALA A 49 25.58 31.14 10.20
CA ALA A 49 26.01 29.97 9.44
C ALA A 49 25.33 28.67 9.94
N PRO A 50 25.01 27.71 9.04
CA PRO A 50 24.32 26.46 9.38
C PRO A 50 24.90 25.69 10.57
N PHE A 51 26.23 25.66 10.71
CA PHE A 51 26.88 24.94 11.81
C PHE A 51 26.55 25.52 13.19
N LYS A 52 26.35 26.85 13.29
CA LYS A 52 26.02 27.53 14.55
C LYS A 52 24.57 27.26 14.95
N ILE A 53 23.66 27.32 13.97
CA ILE A 53 22.24 26.97 14.16
C ILE A 53 22.14 25.52 14.67
N LEU A 54 22.81 24.57 14.02
CA LEU A 54 22.79 23.18 14.46
C LEU A 54 23.45 23.00 15.82
N PHE A 55 24.58 23.68 16.09
CA PHE A 55 25.25 23.58 17.38
C PHE A 55 24.33 24.02 18.52
N ASP A 56 23.67 25.17 18.38
CA ASP A 56 22.79 25.69 19.43
C ASP A 56 21.50 24.88 19.56
N CYS A 57 20.95 24.39 18.44
CA CYS A 57 19.81 23.47 18.45
C CYS A 57 20.14 22.16 19.17
N PHE A 58 21.29 21.55 18.87
CA PHE A 58 21.71 20.28 19.48
C PHE A 58 22.18 20.47 20.93
N ALA A 59 22.68 21.65 21.30
CA ALA A 59 23.08 21.98 22.66
C ALA A 59 21.92 21.95 23.67
N VAL A 60 20.66 22.00 23.21
CA VAL A 60 19.48 21.77 24.06
C VAL A 60 19.40 20.31 24.51
N GLY A 61 19.95 19.38 23.72
CA GLY A 61 19.93 17.93 23.97
C GLY A 61 18.59 17.28 23.67
N ALA A 62 17.47 17.90 24.05
CA ALA A 62 16.12 17.40 23.83
C ALA A 62 15.76 17.27 22.33
N SER A 63 16.22 18.21 21.49
CA SER A 63 16.01 18.18 20.04
C SER A 63 16.51 16.88 19.40
N LEU A 64 17.67 16.39 19.81
CA LEU A 64 18.23 15.12 19.34
C LEU A 64 17.43 13.89 19.78
N GLY A 65 16.66 14.02 20.87
CA GLY A 65 15.74 12.99 21.34
C GLY A 65 14.66 12.66 20.31
N VAL A 66 14.14 13.67 19.61
CA VAL A 66 13.11 13.51 18.56
C VAL A 66 13.51 12.50 17.50
N LEU A 67 14.77 12.54 17.04
CA LEU A 67 15.28 11.61 16.03
C LEU A 67 15.29 10.16 16.53
N LEU A 68 15.50 9.96 17.83
CA LEU A 68 15.50 8.64 18.46
C LEU A 68 14.08 8.14 18.72
N ASP A 69 13.16 9.05 19.03
CA ASP A 69 11.74 8.77 19.22
C ASP A 69 11.12 8.28 17.91
N LEU A 70 11.45 8.95 16.79
CA LEU A 70 11.07 8.53 15.44
C LEU A 70 11.64 7.13 15.07
N LEU A 71 12.80 6.75 15.60
CA LEU A 71 13.34 5.39 15.45
C LEU A 71 12.73 4.38 16.43
N GLY A 72 11.74 4.77 17.23
CA GLY A 72 11.05 3.93 18.21
C GLY A 72 11.91 3.55 19.41
N SER A 73 12.86 4.40 19.81
CA SER A 73 13.63 4.19 21.04
C SER A 73 12.80 4.56 22.27
N PRO A 74 12.72 3.73 23.32
CA PRO A 74 11.93 4.06 24.51
C PRO A 74 12.51 5.27 25.26
N VAL A 75 11.65 6.23 25.58
CA VAL A 75 12.00 7.44 26.35
C VAL A 75 11.64 7.24 27.83
N PRO A 76 12.56 7.46 28.78
CA PRO A 76 12.19 7.55 30.18
C PRO A 76 11.19 8.70 30.40
N SER A 77 10.10 8.47 31.12
CA SER A 77 9.01 9.46 31.29
C SER A 77 9.49 10.85 31.75
N HIS A 78 10.53 10.92 32.58
CA HIS A 78 11.11 12.17 33.08
C HIS A 78 12.03 12.91 32.09
N LEU A 79 12.27 12.34 30.91
CA LEU A 79 13.00 12.94 29.79
C LEU A 79 12.13 13.04 28.53
N SER A 80 10.84 12.70 28.65
CA SER A 80 9.86 12.95 27.59
C SER A 80 9.60 14.45 27.56
N VAL A 81 9.96 15.09 26.46
CA VAL A 81 9.74 16.51 26.26
C VAL A 81 8.62 16.66 25.25
N ASP A 82 7.53 17.27 25.68
CA ASP A 82 6.51 17.75 24.77
C ASP A 82 7.01 19.05 24.12
N VAL A 83 7.01 19.06 22.79
CA VAL A 83 7.57 20.11 21.95
C VAL A 83 6.85 21.44 22.20
N GLU A 84 5.54 21.41 22.47
CA GLU A 84 4.72 22.61 22.65
C GLU A 84 4.93 23.29 24.02
N THR A 85 5.27 22.49 25.03
CA THR A 85 5.44 22.96 26.41
C THR A 85 6.91 23.07 26.83
N SER A 86 7.82 22.83 25.90
CA SER A 86 9.26 22.77 26.19
C SER A 86 9.83 24.13 26.59
N ASP A 87 10.50 24.17 27.74
CA ASP A 87 11.30 25.32 28.13
C ASP A 87 12.67 25.25 27.43
N PHE A 88 12.90 26.13 26.46
CA PHE A 88 14.18 26.25 25.75
C PHE A 88 15.31 26.84 26.61
N GLN A 89 14.98 27.40 27.78
CA GLN A 89 15.93 28.01 28.72
C GLN A 89 16.50 27.00 29.74
N LEU A 90 16.70 25.75 29.32
CA LEU A 90 17.30 24.72 30.17
C LEU A 90 18.68 25.13 30.69
N GLY A 91 18.92 24.85 31.98
CA GLY A 91 20.25 24.97 32.57
C GLY A 91 21.23 23.96 32.00
N MET A 92 22.53 24.23 32.15
CA MET A 92 23.60 23.32 31.71
C MET A 92 23.46 21.89 32.24
N PRO A 93 23.11 21.65 33.53
CA PRO A 93 22.94 20.29 34.04
C PRO A 93 21.85 19.50 33.31
N ASP A 94 20.74 20.15 32.94
CA ASP A 94 19.65 19.50 32.23
C ASP A 94 20.02 19.19 30.78
N ARG A 95 20.69 20.12 30.10
CA ARG A 95 21.22 19.92 28.75
C ARG A 95 22.20 18.74 28.68
N GLU A 96 23.11 18.65 29.64
CA GLU A 96 24.04 17.52 29.76
C GLU A 96 23.30 16.21 30.05
N LYS A 97 22.25 16.23 30.88
CA LYS A 97 21.41 15.07 31.15
C LYS A 97 20.68 14.58 29.89
N PHE A 98 20.08 15.48 29.11
CA PHE A 98 19.44 15.12 27.84
C PHE A 98 20.45 14.57 26.83
N PHE A 99 21.62 15.18 26.71
CA PHE A 99 22.64 14.71 25.79
C PHE A 99 23.25 13.36 26.23
N SER A 100 23.44 13.16 27.53
CA SER A 100 23.85 11.85 28.08
C SER A 100 22.81 10.77 27.78
N ASN A 101 21.53 11.09 27.90
CA ASN A 101 20.45 10.18 27.51
C ASN A 101 20.46 9.87 26.01
N PHE A 102 20.69 10.88 25.16
CA PHE A 102 20.87 10.69 23.72
C PHE A 102 22.00 9.69 23.43
N ILE A 103 23.18 9.84 24.05
CA ILE A 103 24.31 8.92 23.88
C ILE A 103 23.92 7.48 24.26
N GLN A 104 23.26 7.30 25.41
CA GLN A 104 22.83 5.97 25.88
C GLN A 104 21.83 5.32 24.93
N ARG A 105 20.85 6.09 24.43
CA ARG A 105 19.80 5.59 23.53
C ARG A 105 20.34 5.28 22.13
N VAL A 106 21.29 6.07 21.62
CA VAL A 106 22.01 5.74 20.38
C VAL A 106 22.72 4.41 20.53
N HIS A 107 23.47 4.21 21.62
CA HIS A 107 24.18 2.96 21.86
C HIS A 107 23.23 1.76 21.94
N PHE A 108 22.08 1.93 22.59
CA PHE A 108 21.05 0.89 22.64
C PHE A 108 20.50 0.54 21.25
N LEU A 109 20.22 1.53 20.40
CA LEU A 109 19.78 1.30 19.02
C LEU A 109 20.85 0.60 18.18
N GLU A 110 22.13 0.97 18.35
CA GLU A 110 23.26 0.29 17.67
C GLU A 110 23.33 -1.19 18.04
N ILE A 111 23.10 -1.54 19.32
CA ILE A 111 23.03 -2.94 19.78
C ILE A 111 21.87 -3.68 19.09
N GLN A 112 20.75 -3.01 18.85
CA GLN A 112 19.61 -3.58 18.10
C GLN A 112 19.87 -3.71 16.59
N GLY A 113 20.98 -3.16 16.08
CA GLY A 113 21.30 -3.18 14.65
C GLY A 113 20.45 -2.23 13.81
N LYS A 114 19.78 -1.24 14.42
CA LYS A 114 18.99 -0.24 13.69
C LYS A 114 19.91 0.73 12.93
N PRO A 115 20.69 1.61 13.58
CA PRO A 115 21.82 2.28 12.95
C PRO A 115 23.08 1.39 12.97
N ARG A 116 23.98 1.60 12.00
CA ARG A 116 25.31 0.97 11.98
C ARG A 116 26.17 1.51 13.12
N TYR A 117 26.99 0.65 13.74
CA TYR A 117 28.00 1.05 14.75
C TYR A 117 28.92 2.17 14.23
N GLY A 118 29.29 3.09 15.11
CA GLY A 118 30.14 4.22 14.77
C GLY A 118 31.00 4.71 15.92
N GLU A 119 31.50 5.94 15.81
CA GLU A 119 32.40 6.53 16.79
C GLU A 119 31.70 6.76 18.13
N VAL A 120 32.40 6.46 19.24
CA VAL A 120 31.88 6.65 20.60
C VAL A 120 31.76 8.15 20.89
N LEU A 121 30.53 8.60 21.15
CA LEU A 121 30.24 9.96 21.58
C LEU A 121 30.43 10.14 23.08
N ARG A 122 30.93 11.32 23.46
CA ARG A 122 31.01 11.77 24.86
C ARG A 122 30.39 13.15 25.01
N ILE A 123 30.09 13.53 26.25
CA ILE A 123 29.48 14.83 26.57
C ILE A 123 30.39 15.99 26.11
N GLU A 124 31.72 15.81 26.20
CA GLU A 124 32.70 16.82 25.80
C GLU A 124 32.75 17.01 24.28
N ASP A 125 32.27 16.06 23.48
CA ASP A 125 32.26 16.21 22.02
C ASP A 125 31.30 17.33 21.58
N LEU A 126 30.18 17.53 22.30
CA LEU A 126 29.25 18.65 22.05
C LEU A 126 29.63 19.89 22.84
N PHE A 127 29.82 19.77 24.17
CA PHE A 127 29.99 20.94 25.04
C PHE A 127 31.45 21.43 25.16
N GLY A 128 32.42 20.65 24.68
CA GLY A 128 33.84 21.05 24.69
C GLY A 128 34.21 22.10 23.64
N GLY A 129 33.30 22.46 22.73
CA GLY A 129 33.49 23.52 21.74
C GLY A 129 34.59 23.22 20.70
N THR A 130 34.95 21.94 20.53
CA THR A 130 35.96 21.52 19.54
C THR A 130 35.30 21.16 18.21
N SER A 131 35.89 21.57 17.08
CA SER A 131 35.39 21.21 15.75
C SER A 131 35.37 19.69 15.52
N SER A 132 36.36 18.97 16.07
CA SER A 132 36.42 17.51 15.97
C SER A 132 35.31 16.83 16.76
N GLY A 133 35.01 17.31 17.98
CA GLY A 133 33.92 16.78 18.79
C GLY A 133 32.57 17.00 18.09
N PHE A 134 32.31 18.23 17.64
CA PHE A 134 31.04 18.54 16.97
C PHE A 134 30.88 17.75 15.66
N MET A 135 31.96 17.52 14.92
CA MET A 135 31.93 16.64 13.75
C MET A 135 31.49 15.20 14.08
N LYS A 136 31.88 14.65 15.23
CA LYS A 136 31.38 13.33 15.65
C LYS A 136 29.89 13.33 15.93
N VAL A 137 29.38 14.42 16.53
CA VAL A 137 27.94 14.62 16.74
C VAL A 137 27.23 14.62 15.40
N LEU A 138 27.71 15.41 14.43
CA LEU A 138 27.18 15.46 13.07
C LEU A 138 27.18 14.08 12.38
N LYS A 139 28.29 13.35 12.43
CA LYS A 139 28.38 12.00 11.87
C LYS A 139 27.37 11.04 12.53
N THR A 140 27.14 11.18 13.82
CA THR A 140 26.16 10.34 14.52
C THR A 140 24.74 10.69 14.12
N VAL A 141 24.41 11.99 14.05
CA VAL A 141 23.12 12.45 13.51
C VAL A 141 22.91 11.97 12.08
N GLN A 142 23.93 12.03 11.22
CA GLN A 142 23.84 11.52 9.85
C GLN A 142 23.52 10.03 9.81
N ARG A 143 24.14 9.21 10.68
CA ARG A 143 23.80 7.78 10.79
C ARG A 143 22.37 7.54 11.24
N LEU A 144 21.86 8.35 12.16
CA LEU A 144 20.45 8.29 12.58
C LEU A 144 19.51 8.69 11.45
N LEU A 145 19.84 9.74 10.69
CA LEU A 145 19.08 10.15 9.51
C LEU A 145 19.08 9.07 8.43
N ASP A 146 20.20 8.38 8.22
CA ASP A 146 20.27 7.26 7.27
C ASP A 146 19.43 6.06 7.75
N ALA A 147 19.41 5.78 9.05
CA ALA A 147 18.55 4.74 9.64
C ALA A 147 17.06 5.13 9.55
N LEU A 148 16.73 6.41 9.75
CA LEU A 148 15.38 6.94 9.56
C LEU A 148 14.95 6.82 8.11
N GLN A 149 15.79 7.19 7.14
CA GLN A 149 15.50 7.03 5.72
C GLN A 149 15.33 5.56 5.31
N ALA A 150 16.06 4.64 5.95
CA ALA A 150 15.89 3.19 5.71
C ALA A 150 14.59 2.65 6.31
N THR A 151 14.14 3.22 7.43
CA THR A 151 12.88 2.84 8.11
C THR A 151 11.67 3.47 7.42
N TYR A 152 11.83 4.71 6.95
CA TYR A 152 10.83 5.55 6.30
C TYR A 152 11.39 6.04 4.95
N PRO A 153 11.37 5.20 3.91
CA PRO A 153 11.83 5.61 2.59
C PRO A 153 10.98 6.80 2.10
N GLY A 154 11.66 7.89 1.71
CA GLY A 154 11.01 9.13 1.26
C GLY A 154 11.06 10.29 2.25
N LEU A 155 11.58 10.08 3.47
CA LEU A 155 11.67 11.13 4.50
C LEU A 155 12.37 12.42 4.04
N SER A 156 13.33 12.29 3.11
CA SER A 156 14.09 13.39 2.54
C SER A 156 13.64 13.84 1.14
N MET A 157 12.52 13.31 0.63
CA MET A 157 11.98 13.68 -0.69
C MET A 157 10.61 14.33 -0.62
N PHE A 158 10.13 14.73 0.57
CA PHE A 158 8.80 15.32 0.67
C PHE A 158 8.72 16.59 -0.20
N PRO A 159 7.81 16.62 -1.19
CA PRO A 159 7.52 17.83 -1.93
C PRO A 159 7.03 18.90 -0.96
N ASP A 160 7.09 20.16 -1.40
CA ASP A 160 6.48 21.28 -0.69
C ASP A 160 5.08 20.88 -0.18
N PRO A 161 4.73 21.12 1.11
CA PRO A 161 3.43 20.72 1.66
C PRO A 161 2.24 21.28 0.89
N THR A 162 2.41 22.39 0.16
CA THR A 162 1.38 22.93 -0.73
C THR A 162 1.24 22.12 -2.02
N PHE A 163 2.36 21.62 -2.56
CA PHE A 163 2.40 20.79 -3.75
C PHE A 163 1.85 19.38 -3.47
N THR A 164 2.20 18.79 -2.32
CA THR A 164 1.66 17.48 -1.91
C THR A 164 0.15 17.50 -1.72
N GLN A 165 -0.42 18.62 -1.28
CA GLN A 165 -1.87 18.77 -1.13
C GLN A 165 -2.61 18.77 -2.46
N HIS A 166 -2.08 19.45 -3.48
CA HIS A 166 -2.66 19.45 -4.82
C HIS A 166 -2.60 18.06 -5.46
N ASP A 167 -1.44 17.41 -5.42
CA ASP A 167 -1.28 16.04 -5.95
C ASP A 167 -2.20 15.06 -5.22
N ARG A 168 -2.29 15.13 -3.89
CA ARG A 168 -3.19 14.29 -3.10
C ARG A 168 -4.64 14.48 -3.54
N ARG A 169 -5.08 15.73 -3.71
CA ARG A 169 -6.44 16.03 -4.15
C ARG A 169 -6.72 15.41 -5.53
N ASP A 170 -5.78 15.52 -6.46
CA ASP A 170 -5.92 14.94 -7.80
C ASP A 170 -6.00 13.41 -7.75
N ILE A 171 -5.20 12.76 -6.90
CA ILE A 171 -5.26 11.32 -6.63
C ILE A 171 -6.63 10.91 -6.08
N VAL A 172 -7.16 11.67 -5.11
CA VAL A 172 -8.48 11.40 -4.53
C VAL A 172 -9.60 11.61 -5.56
N MET A 173 -9.48 12.64 -6.41
CA MET A 173 -10.42 12.89 -7.49
C MET A 173 -10.45 11.75 -8.50
N GLU A 174 -9.28 11.22 -8.90
CA GLU A 174 -9.20 10.05 -9.78
C GLU A 174 -9.79 8.80 -9.10
N LEU A 175 -9.55 8.60 -7.81
CA LEU A 175 -10.19 7.52 -7.04
C LEU A 175 -11.73 7.63 -7.07
N VAL A 176 -12.28 8.84 -6.91
CA VAL A 176 -13.73 9.10 -6.99
C VAL A 176 -14.27 8.82 -8.38
N ASP A 177 -13.57 9.27 -9.43
CA ASP A 177 -13.98 9.02 -10.82
C ASP A 177 -14.01 7.50 -11.12
N THR A 178 -12.97 6.77 -10.71
CA THR A 178 -12.94 5.31 -10.88
C THR A 178 -14.03 4.61 -10.06
N GLU A 179 -14.38 5.14 -8.89
CA GLU A 179 -15.49 4.63 -8.07
C GLU A 179 -16.84 4.87 -8.76
N GLY A 180 -17.07 6.05 -9.34
CA GLY A 180 -18.28 6.34 -10.11
C GLY A 180 -18.47 5.39 -11.30
N VAL A 181 -17.38 5.05 -11.99
CA VAL A 181 -17.37 4.04 -13.06
C VAL A 181 -17.68 2.64 -12.50
N HIS A 182 -17.04 2.25 -11.39
CA HIS A 182 -17.28 0.95 -10.74
C HIS A 182 -18.73 0.79 -10.27
N VAL A 183 -19.28 1.81 -9.64
CA VAL A 183 -20.69 1.92 -9.26
C VAL A 183 -21.56 1.72 -10.51
N SER A 184 -21.29 2.43 -11.61
CA SER A 184 -22.03 2.26 -12.88
C SER A 184 -22.00 0.82 -13.40
N TYR A 185 -20.86 0.11 -13.26
CA TYR A 185 -20.78 -1.32 -13.60
C TYR A 185 -21.68 -2.20 -12.73
N LEU A 186 -21.74 -1.95 -11.42
CA LEU A 186 -22.65 -2.67 -10.52
C LEU A 186 -24.12 -2.48 -10.93
N GLN A 187 -24.50 -1.27 -11.37
CA GLN A 187 -25.86 -1.02 -11.87
C GLN A 187 -26.15 -1.83 -13.14
N LEU A 188 -25.21 -1.83 -14.10
CA LEU A 188 -25.36 -2.59 -15.34
C LEU A 188 -25.55 -4.09 -15.07
N ILE A 189 -24.85 -4.63 -14.07
CA ILE A 189 -25.03 -6.03 -13.66
C ILE A 189 -26.41 -6.24 -13.07
N LEU A 190 -26.86 -5.40 -12.13
CA LEU A 190 -28.18 -5.52 -11.51
C LEU A 190 -29.30 -5.46 -12.57
N ASP A 191 -29.22 -4.52 -13.50
CA ASP A 191 -30.20 -4.37 -14.60
C ASP A 191 -30.19 -5.58 -15.53
N SER A 192 -29.00 -6.11 -15.85
CA SER A 192 -28.83 -7.29 -16.70
C SER A 192 -29.38 -8.54 -16.03
N VAL A 193 -29.07 -8.74 -14.74
CA VAL A 193 -29.57 -9.86 -13.94
C VAL A 193 -31.09 -9.78 -13.81
N ALA A 194 -31.65 -8.62 -13.46
CA ALA A 194 -33.11 -8.44 -13.37
C ALA A 194 -33.81 -8.76 -14.69
N THR A 195 -33.26 -8.29 -15.82
CA THR A 195 -33.79 -8.58 -17.16
C THR A 195 -33.76 -10.08 -17.46
N LEU A 196 -32.66 -10.76 -17.15
CA LEU A 196 -32.51 -12.20 -17.37
C LEU A 196 -33.44 -13.03 -16.46
N SER A 197 -33.59 -12.63 -15.19
CA SER A 197 -34.48 -13.28 -14.23
C SER A 197 -35.95 -13.15 -14.61
N CYS A 198 -36.38 -11.99 -15.13
CA CYS A 198 -37.76 -11.80 -15.60
C CYS A 198 -38.06 -12.57 -16.90
N ALA A 199 -37.06 -12.76 -17.75
CA ALA A 199 -37.27 -13.36 -19.07
C ALA A 199 -37.19 -14.90 -19.08
N SER A 200 -36.53 -15.52 -18.09
CA SER A 200 -36.31 -16.97 -18.08
C SER A 200 -36.27 -17.56 -16.68
N ASN A 201 -37.27 -18.39 -16.35
CA ASN A 201 -37.28 -19.18 -15.12
C ASN A 201 -36.08 -20.14 -15.00
N PHE A 202 -35.51 -20.56 -16.14
CA PHE A 202 -34.34 -21.43 -16.16
C PHE A 202 -33.07 -20.68 -15.70
N MET A 203 -32.94 -19.40 -16.06
CA MET A 203 -31.81 -18.58 -15.59
C MET A 203 -31.92 -18.25 -14.11
N GLN A 204 -33.10 -18.38 -13.50
CA GLN A 204 -33.31 -18.04 -12.09
C GLN A 204 -32.48 -18.91 -11.15
N SER A 205 -32.31 -20.22 -11.43
CA SER A 205 -31.47 -21.10 -10.60
C SER A 205 -29.97 -20.85 -10.79
N THR A 206 -29.55 -20.53 -12.02
CA THR A 206 -28.14 -20.22 -12.33
C THR A 206 -27.73 -18.88 -11.73
N LEU A 207 -28.63 -17.90 -11.80
CA LEU A 207 -28.42 -16.57 -11.24
C LEU A 207 -28.81 -16.51 -9.75
N GLU A 208 -29.30 -17.61 -9.16
CA GLU A 208 -29.71 -17.67 -7.76
C GLU A 208 -28.59 -17.22 -6.81
N PRO A 209 -27.33 -17.67 -6.96
CA PRO A 209 -26.24 -17.20 -6.12
C PRO A 209 -25.97 -15.70 -6.25
N LEU A 210 -26.34 -15.10 -7.39
CA LEU A 210 -26.25 -13.67 -7.67
C LEU A 210 -27.45 -12.88 -7.11
N VAL A 211 -28.66 -13.44 -7.19
CA VAL A 211 -29.91 -12.74 -6.86
C VAL A 211 -30.32 -12.94 -5.40
N ILE A 212 -30.22 -14.16 -4.86
CA ILE A 212 -30.83 -14.53 -3.58
C ILE A 212 -29.98 -14.17 -2.37
N ASN A 213 -28.66 -14.06 -2.53
CA ASN A 213 -27.80 -13.83 -1.37
C ASN A 213 -27.82 -12.37 -0.87
N ASP A 214 -28.60 -11.45 -1.44
CA ASP A 214 -28.55 -9.99 -1.20
C ASP A 214 -27.15 -9.36 -1.33
N ASN A 215 -26.14 -10.15 -1.70
CA ASN A 215 -24.73 -9.80 -1.75
C ASN A 215 -24.48 -8.68 -2.75
N TRP A 216 -25.15 -8.72 -3.90
CA TRP A 216 -25.00 -7.71 -4.95
C TRP A 216 -25.65 -6.38 -4.61
N LEU A 217 -26.84 -6.44 -4.01
CA LEU A 217 -27.50 -5.26 -3.52
C LEU A 217 -26.69 -4.63 -2.37
N SER A 218 -26.19 -5.45 -1.44
CA SER A 218 -25.31 -5.02 -0.36
C SER A 218 -24.00 -4.43 -0.88
N MET A 219 -23.37 -5.07 -1.88
CA MET A 219 -22.17 -4.55 -2.56
C MET A 219 -22.47 -3.20 -3.20
N ARG A 220 -23.56 -3.08 -3.95
CA ARG A 220 -23.97 -1.81 -4.56
C ARG A 220 -24.22 -0.72 -3.52
N GLN A 221 -24.98 -1.02 -2.47
CA GLN A 221 -25.23 -0.08 -1.37
C GLN A 221 -23.95 0.36 -0.67
N TYR A 222 -23.00 -0.55 -0.51
CA TYR A 222 -21.69 -0.25 0.05
C TYR A 222 -20.92 0.74 -0.84
N HIS A 223 -20.80 0.46 -2.14
CA HIS A 223 -20.07 1.30 -3.09
C HIS A 223 -20.75 2.66 -3.31
N ASP A 224 -22.08 2.71 -3.33
CA ASP A 224 -22.83 3.98 -3.36
C ASP A 224 -22.51 4.87 -2.15
N ARG A 225 -22.43 4.26 -0.96
CA ARG A 225 -22.08 4.99 0.26
C ARG A 225 -20.63 5.48 0.20
N VAL A 226 -19.69 4.61 -0.20
CA VAL A 226 -18.27 4.97 -0.34
C VAL A 226 -18.10 6.14 -1.31
N LEU A 227 -18.70 6.05 -2.50
CA LEU A 227 -18.68 7.12 -3.50
C LEU A 227 -19.19 8.43 -2.92
N LYS A 228 -20.39 8.41 -2.32
CA LYS A 228 -21.02 9.59 -1.73
C LYS A 228 -20.15 10.23 -0.64
N ASP A 229 -19.56 9.41 0.23
CA ASP A 229 -18.72 9.90 1.33
C ASP A 229 -17.40 10.49 0.78
N MET A 230 -16.81 9.92 -0.28
CA MET A 230 -15.64 10.48 -0.95
C MET A 230 -15.95 11.77 -1.71
N GLU A 231 -17.08 11.86 -2.41
CA GLU A 231 -17.55 13.09 -3.06
C GLU A 231 -17.77 14.21 -2.03
N ALA A 232 -18.38 13.88 -0.88
CA ALA A 232 -18.57 14.82 0.21
C ALA A 232 -17.23 15.30 0.79
N MET A 233 -16.24 14.41 0.91
CA MET A 233 -14.89 14.75 1.33
C MET A 233 -14.21 15.71 0.34
N LEU A 234 -14.29 15.44 -0.98
CA LEU A 234 -13.76 16.35 -2.01
C LEU A 234 -14.40 17.74 -1.94
N LEU A 235 -15.73 17.82 -1.78
CA LEU A 235 -16.43 19.10 -1.61
C LEU A 235 -15.97 19.88 -0.38
N CYS A 236 -15.58 19.18 0.70
CA CYS A 236 -14.98 19.81 1.86
C CYS A 236 -13.58 20.35 1.55
N MET A 237 -12.76 19.60 0.80
CA MET A 237 -11.40 20.00 0.39
C MET A 237 -11.37 21.27 -0.48
N GLU A 238 -12.48 21.65 -1.13
CA GLU A 238 -12.56 22.89 -1.91
C GLU A 238 -12.78 24.15 -1.07
N ARG A 239 -13.15 24.01 0.20
CA ARG A 239 -13.46 25.14 1.08
C ARG A 239 -12.18 25.75 1.64
N SER A 240 -12.16 27.08 1.76
CA SER A 240 -11.02 27.81 2.36
C SER A 240 -10.73 27.40 3.80
N ASP A 241 -11.75 26.94 4.51
CA ASP A 241 -11.71 26.59 5.93
C ASP A 241 -11.68 25.05 6.11
N PHE A 242 -11.09 24.34 5.16
CA PHE A 242 -11.04 22.89 5.18
C PHE A 242 -10.38 22.37 6.46
N ASN A 243 -11.11 21.53 7.18
CA ASN A 243 -10.58 20.78 8.31
C ASN A 243 -10.22 19.36 7.84
N TRP A 244 -8.96 18.99 8.01
CA TRP A 244 -8.43 17.65 7.75
C TRP A 244 -9.12 16.55 8.56
N ASP A 245 -9.81 16.89 9.65
CA ASP A 245 -10.65 15.94 10.40
C ASP A 245 -11.81 15.37 9.56
N ALA A 246 -12.17 16.02 8.46
CA ALA A 246 -13.16 15.49 7.51
C ALA A 246 -12.63 14.27 6.74
N GLU A 247 -11.32 14.11 6.64
CA GLU A 247 -10.65 13.00 5.95
C GLU A 247 -10.54 11.78 6.88
N ASN A 248 -11.68 11.14 7.12
CA ASN A 248 -11.78 9.94 7.92
C ASN A 248 -12.02 8.71 7.05
N TRP A 249 -10.94 8.11 6.57
CA TRP A 249 -10.97 6.93 5.68
C TRP A 249 -11.66 5.73 6.32
N LEU A 250 -11.52 5.59 7.65
CA LEU A 250 -12.17 4.54 8.42
C LEU A 250 -13.71 4.67 8.38
N HIS A 251 -14.21 5.90 8.36
CA HIS A 251 -15.63 6.20 8.23
C HIS A 251 -16.14 5.98 6.80
N ILE A 252 -15.43 6.53 5.80
CA ILE A 252 -15.76 6.41 4.36
C ILE A 252 -15.92 4.92 4.01
N PHE A 253 -14.91 4.11 4.31
CA PHE A 253 -14.96 2.67 4.05
C PHE A 253 -15.80 1.89 5.06
N GLY A 254 -16.31 2.53 6.12
CA GLY A 254 -17.23 1.95 7.10
C GLY A 254 -16.59 0.92 8.03
N PHE A 255 -15.26 0.88 8.10
CA PHE A 255 -14.50 -0.07 8.91
C PHE A 255 -14.46 0.27 10.40
N GLY A 256 -14.96 1.45 10.79
CA GLY A 256 -15.24 1.76 12.20
C GLY A 256 -16.30 0.83 12.82
N ASN A 257 -17.12 0.16 11.99
CA ASN A 257 -18.06 -0.85 12.42
C ASN A 257 -17.59 -2.25 11.96
N PRO A 258 -17.22 -3.17 12.88
CA PRO A 258 -16.80 -4.53 12.54
C PRO A 258 -17.83 -5.32 11.72
N ALA A 259 -19.14 -5.07 11.92
CA ALA A 259 -20.19 -5.75 11.17
C ALA A 259 -20.14 -5.38 9.68
N ASN A 260 -19.94 -4.11 9.36
CA ASN A 260 -19.80 -3.66 7.97
C ASN A 260 -18.60 -4.32 7.30
N ARG A 261 -17.45 -4.35 8.00
CA ARG A 261 -16.23 -5.01 7.50
C ARG A 261 -16.47 -6.49 7.20
N THR A 262 -17.08 -7.22 8.12
CA THR A 262 -17.40 -8.64 7.94
C THR A 262 -18.37 -8.86 6.78
N ASN A 263 -19.37 -8.01 6.63
CA ASN A 263 -20.34 -8.10 5.54
C ASN A 263 -19.65 -7.89 4.18
N ILE A 264 -18.81 -6.86 4.04
CA ILE A 264 -18.07 -6.61 2.79
C ILE A 264 -17.17 -7.81 2.47
N ALA A 265 -16.41 -8.30 3.45
CA ALA A 265 -15.54 -9.45 3.27
C ALA A 265 -16.32 -10.70 2.82
N ALA A 266 -17.45 -10.99 3.48
CA ALA A 266 -18.31 -12.13 3.15
C ALA A 266 -18.92 -12.01 1.75
N THR A 267 -19.37 -10.81 1.38
CA THR A 267 -19.94 -10.51 0.06
C THR A 267 -18.93 -10.74 -1.06
N TYR A 268 -17.72 -10.20 -0.94
CA TYR A 268 -16.64 -10.40 -1.92
C TYR A 268 -16.12 -11.84 -1.95
N HIS A 269 -16.04 -12.49 -0.78
CA HIS A 269 -15.71 -13.90 -0.70
C HIS A 269 -16.74 -14.77 -1.43
N SER A 270 -18.03 -14.54 -1.19
CA SER A 270 -19.12 -15.25 -1.87
C SER A 270 -19.09 -15.03 -3.39
N LEU A 271 -18.85 -13.79 -3.84
CA LEU A 271 -18.67 -13.50 -5.26
C LEU A 271 -17.52 -14.31 -5.85
N SER A 272 -16.38 -14.35 -5.15
CA SER A 272 -15.19 -15.08 -5.59
C SER A 272 -15.48 -16.56 -5.72
N VAL A 273 -16.10 -17.18 -4.70
CA VAL A 273 -16.49 -18.61 -4.69
C VAL A 273 -17.34 -18.98 -5.90
N ASN A 274 -18.36 -18.17 -6.20
CA ASN A 274 -19.32 -18.47 -7.25
C ASN A 274 -18.86 -18.03 -8.65
N TYR A 275 -17.76 -17.27 -8.75
CA TYR A 275 -17.33 -16.62 -9.98
C TYR A 275 -17.16 -17.61 -11.15
N LEU A 276 -16.49 -18.75 -10.92
CA LEU A 276 -16.26 -19.73 -11.99
C LEU A 276 -17.55 -20.38 -12.46
N ASP A 277 -18.42 -20.80 -11.55
CA ASP A 277 -19.67 -21.48 -11.92
C ASP A 277 -20.54 -20.56 -12.79
N ILE A 278 -20.63 -19.27 -12.43
CA ILE A 278 -21.32 -18.26 -13.24
C ILE A 278 -20.65 -18.10 -14.61
N PHE A 279 -19.32 -18.02 -14.61
CA PHE A 279 -18.54 -17.77 -15.82
C PHE A 279 -18.54 -18.95 -16.81
N GLU A 280 -18.69 -20.18 -16.32
CA GLU A 280 -18.84 -21.38 -17.15
C GLU A 280 -20.24 -21.50 -17.74
N VAL A 281 -21.28 -21.24 -16.94
CA VAL A 281 -22.67 -21.43 -17.38
C VAL A 281 -23.11 -20.33 -18.33
N LEU A 282 -22.76 -19.06 -18.08
CA LEU A 282 -23.23 -17.92 -18.89
C LEU A 282 -22.91 -18.06 -20.41
N PRO A 283 -21.70 -18.45 -20.85
CA PRO A 283 -21.40 -18.66 -22.27
C PRO A 283 -22.21 -19.78 -22.91
N GLU A 284 -22.52 -20.86 -22.18
CA GLU A 284 -23.38 -21.95 -22.67
C GLU A 284 -24.82 -21.47 -22.85
N GLN A 285 -25.33 -20.70 -21.89
CA GLN A 285 -26.65 -20.08 -21.98
C GLN A 285 -26.74 -19.10 -23.14
N LYS A 286 -25.69 -18.29 -23.35
CA LYS A 286 -25.63 -17.36 -24.48
C LYS A 286 -25.81 -18.06 -25.83
N LYS A 287 -25.28 -19.29 -26.00
CA LYS A 287 -25.42 -20.07 -27.24
C LYS A 287 -26.82 -20.64 -27.41
N THR A 288 -27.51 -20.92 -26.32
CA THR A 288 -28.82 -21.57 -26.31
C THR A 288 -29.96 -20.56 -26.50
N ILE A 289 -29.75 -19.30 -26.08
CA ILE A 289 -30.76 -18.26 -26.15
C ILE A 289 -30.84 -17.64 -27.55
N GLU A 290 -31.99 -17.80 -28.21
CA GLU A 290 -32.28 -17.23 -29.53
C GLU A 290 -32.49 -15.70 -29.49
N SER A 291 -32.91 -15.16 -28.35
CA SER A 291 -33.18 -13.73 -28.19
C SER A 291 -31.90 -12.91 -28.14
N SER A 292 -31.69 -12.06 -29.14
CA SER A 292 -30.53 -11.16 -29.24
C SER A 292 -30.39 -10.20 -28.06
N SER A 293 -31.50 -9.77 -27.45
CA SER A 293 -31.48 -8.86 -26.29
C SER A 293 -30.98 -9.56 -25.03
N LEU A 294 -31.38 -10.81 -24.79
CA LEU A 294 -30.93 -11.61 -23.64
C LEU A 294 -29.47 -12.02 -23.80
N ALA A 295 -29.07 -12.42 -25.00
CA ALA A 295 -27.67 -12.71 -25.32
C ALA A 295 -26.74 -11.51 -25.09
N ARG A 296 -27.24 -10.28 -25.34
CA ARG A 296 -26.52 -9.04 -25.02
C ARG A 296 -26.33 -8.85 -23.52
N ASN A 297 -27.38 -9.06 -22.71
CA ASN A 297 -27.26 -8.96 -21.25
C ASN A 297 -26.27 -9.97 -20.67
N ILE A 298 -26.27 -11.21 -21.17
CA ILE A 298 -25.26 -12.21 -20.78
C ILE A 298 -23.84 -11.74 -21.14
N GLN A 299 -23.67 -11.15 -22.33
CA GLN A 299 -22.37 -10.62 -22.72
C GLN A 299 -21.91 -9.49 -21.78
N ILE A 300 -22.81 -8.58 -21.41
CA ILE A 300 -22.50 -7.51 -20.44
C ILE A 300 -22.02 -8.11 -19.11
N LEU A 301 -22.69 -9.16 -18.60
CA LEU A 301 -22.24 -9.83 -17.39
C LEU A 301 -20.83 -10.40 -17.55
N LEU A 302 -20.56 -11.13 -18.63
CA LEU A 302 -19.24 -11.71 -18.89
C LEU A 302 -18.14 -10.65 -18.99
N ASP A 303 -18.45 -9.48 -19.57
CA ASP A 303 -17.50 -8.38 -19.75
C ASP A 303 -17.19 -7.62 -18.45
N VAL A 304 -18.06 -7.70 -17.44
CA VAL A 304 -17.95 -6.87 -16.23
C VAL A 304 -17.64 -7.68 -14.97
N LEU A 305 -18.07 -8.95 -14.89
CA LEU A 305 -17.95 -9.76 -13.67
C LEU A 305 -16.52 -9.86 -13.12
N PHE A 306 -15.50 -9.87 -13.97
CA PHE A 306 -14.10 -9.98 -13.52
C PHE A 306 -13.56 -8.70 -12.87
N ILE A 307 -14.17 -7.54 -13.17
CA ILE A 307 -13.72 -6.22 -12.68
C ILE A 307 -13.98 -6.09 -11.17
N LEU A 308 -15.02 -6.76 -10.69
CA LEU A 308 -15.50 -6.59 -9.33
C LEU A 308 -14.52 -7.06 -8.26
N PRO A 309 -14.05 -8.32 -8.24
CA PRO A 309 -13.09 -8.76 -7.23
C PRO A 309 -11.77 -7.95 -7.28
N ALA A 310 -11.40 -7.40 -8.45
CA ALA A 310 -10.21 -6.57 -8.59
C ALA A 310 -10.32 -5.21 -7.86
N ARG A 311 -11.54 -4.69 -7.65
CA ARG A 311 -11.75 -3.36 -7.05
C ARG A 311 -11.14 -3.23 -5.65
N ILE A 312 -11.16 -4.29 -4.86
CA ILE A 312 -10.55 -4.31 -3.52
C ILE A 312 -9.03 -4.13 -3.58
N ALA A 313 -8.38 -4.77 -4.56
CA ALA A 313 -6.95 -4.60 -4.79
C ALA A 313 -6.62 -3.18 -5.29
N ASP A 314 -7.47 -2.61 -6.15
CA ASP A 314 -7.34 -1.22 -6.60
C ASP A 314 -7.42 -0.25 -5.42
N TYR A 315 -8.33 -0.44 -4.46
CA TYR A 315 -8.37 0.39 -3.25
C TYR A 315 -7.08 0.29 -2.44
N CYS A 316 -6.47 -0.89 -2.31
CA CYS A 316 -5.17 -1.02 -1.64
C CYS A 316 -4.09 -0.16 -2.34
N ALA A 317 -4.05 -0.20 -3.67
CA ALA A 317 -3.10 0.61 -4.44
C ALA A 317 -3.35 2.11 -4.26
N TRP A 318 -4.60 2.56 -4.38
CA TRP A 318 -4.98 3.96 -4.17
C TRP A 318 -4.68 4.44 -2.76
N LEU A 319 -5.06 3.67 -1.73
CA LEU A 319 -4.80 4.01 -0.34
C LEU A 319 -3.31 4.04 -0.02
N GLN A 320 -2.50 3.17 -0.64
CA GLN A 320 -1.04 3.21 -0.50
C GLN A 320 -0.48 4.49 -1.12
N VAL A 321 -0.88 4.86 -2.33
CA VAL A 321 -0.45 6.11 -2.96
C VAL A 321 -0.87 7.30 -2.08
N ILE A 322 -2.11 7.34 -1.62
CA ILE A 322 -2.60 8.38 -0.71
C ILE A 322 -1.76 8.43 0.56
N LEU A 323 -1.42 7.27 1.16
CA LEU A 323 -0.54 7.17 2.32
C LEU A 323 0.86 7.73 2.05
N ASP A 324 1.41 7.50 0.86
CA ASP A 324 2.73 8.03 0.48
C ASP A 324 2.73 9.58 0.42
N TYR A 325 1.58 10.20 0.16
CA TYR A 325 1.35 11.65 0.26
C TYR A 325 0.76 12.09 1.61
N THR A 326 0.67 11.20 2.60
CA THR A 326 0.11 11.46 3.95
C THR A 326 1.27 11.61 4.94
N LEU A 327 1.51 12.82 5.45
CA LEU A 327 2.48 13.03 6.53
C LEU A 327 1.89 12.58 7.88
N PRO A 328 2.63 11.82 8.72
CA PRO A 328 2.17 11.43 10.06
C PRO A 328 1.85 12.60 10.99
N SER A 329 2.34 13.80 10.70
CA SER A 329 2.47 14.88 11.67
C SER A 329 2.05 16.26 11.16
N LEU A 330 1.06 16.39 10.25
CA LEU A 330 0.40 17.69 10.12
C LEU A 330 -0.26 18.02 11.47
N PRO A 331 0.18 19.08 12.17
CA PRO A 331 -0.33 19.37 13.50
C PRO A 331 -1.81 19.74 13.38
N VAL A 332 -2.67 18.89 13.97
CA VAL A 332 -4.04 19.27 14.27
C VAL A 332 -3.93 20.38 15.32
N LEU A 333 -4.12 21.63 14.90
CA LEU A 333 -4.22 22.77 15.80
C LEU A 333 -5.12 22.39 16.98
N PRO A 334 -4.70 22.57 18.24
CA PRO A 334 -5.38 21.99 19.38
C PRO A 334 -6.76 22.63 19.55
N THR A 335 -7.78 21.95 19.07
CA THR A 335 -9.16 22.16 19.53
C THR A 335 -9.30 21.46 20.87
N SER A 336 -9.66 22.23 21.89
CA SER A 336 -9.61 21.95 23.33
C SER A 336 -10.53 20.83 23.86
N SER A 337 -10.69 19.71 23.15
CA SER A 337 -11.49 18.56 23.58
C SER A 337 -10.62 17.31 23.79
N PHE A 338 -10.64 16.78 25.02
CA PHE A 338 -9.86 15.64 25.55
C PHE A 338 -10.08 14.27 24.89
N SER A 339 -10.62 14.21 23.68
CA SER A 339 -10.67 12.99 22.87
C SER A 339 -10.11 13.34 21.49
N SER A 340 -8.79 13.31 21.35
CA SER A 340 -8.13 13.52 20.07
C SER A 340 -8.67 12.47 19.09
N PRO A 341 -9.36 12.87 18.01
CA PRO A 341 -9.74 11.92 16.97
C PRO A 341 -8.47 11.22 16.45
N PRO A 342 -8.55 9.96 15.98
CA PRO A 342 -7.40 9.31 15.37
C PRO A 342 -6.87 10.21 14.25
N SER A 343 -5.55 10.37 14.17
CA SER A 343 -4.97 11.19 13.13
C SER A 343 -5.42 10.64 11.78
N TRP A 344 -5.72 11.51 10.81
CA TRP A 344 -6.13 11.10 9.46
C TRP A 344 -5.14 10.08 8.86
N PHE A 345 -3.83 10.20 9.16
CA PHE A 345 -2.80 9.21 8.87
C PHE A 345 -3.13 7.81 9.43
N ASP A 346 -3.48 7.73 10.72
CA ASP A 346 -3.91 6.47 11.34
C ASP A 346 -5.15 5.90 10.66
N THR A 347 -6.10 6.74 10.27
CA THR A 347 -7.31 6.27 9.59
C THR A 347 -7.00 5.67 8.22
N VAL A 348 -6.06 6.23 7.45
CA VAL A 348 -5.58 5.66 6.18
C VAL A 348 -4.90 4.32 6.44
N CYS A 349 -3.98 4.26 7.40
CA CYS A 349 -3.22 3.05 7.72
C CYS A 349 -4.14 1.89 8.15
N ILE A 350 -5.09 2.16 9.05
CA ILE A 350 -6.04 1.14 9.53
C ILE A 350 -6.94 0.69 8.38
N THR A 351 -7.38 1.61 7.53
CA THR A 351 -8.22 1.28 6.36
C THR A 351 -7.46 0.43 5.36
N LEU A 352 -6.22 0.79 5.03
CA LEU A 352 -5.33 0.02 4.15
C LEU A 352 -5.07 -1.38 4.72
N TYR A 353 -4.83 -1.49 6.03
CA TYR A 353 -4.69 -2.78 6.69
C TYR A 353 -5.94 -3.65 6.53
N HIS A 354 -7.14 -3.11 6.78
CA HIS A 354 -8.37 -3.88 6.62
C HIS A 354 -8.66 -4.23 5.16
N MET A 355 -8.39 -3.33 4.23
CA MET A 355 -8.57 -3.59 2.81
C MET A 355 -7.61 -4.69 2.32
N SER A 356 -6.36 -4.67 2.77
CA SER A 356 -5.37 -5.70 2.40
C SER A 356 -5.71 -7.08 2.96
N GLN A 357 -6.33 -7.16 4.14
CA GLN A 357 -6.88 -8.42 4.67
C GLN A 357 -7.97 -8.98 3.76
N ILE A 358 -8.91 -8.14 3.31
CA ILE A 358 -9.98 -8.56 2.40
C ILE A 358 -9.38 -8.98 1.04
N SER A 359 -8.44 -8.18 0.51
CA SER A 359 -7.74 -8.48 -0.75
C SER A 359 -7.02 -9.83 -0.68
N SER A 360 -6.27 -10.08 0.40
CA SER A 360 -5.55 -11.34 0.59
C SER A 360 -6.49 -12.54 0.66
N ALA A 361 -7.64 -12.39 1.31
CA ALA A 361 -8.66 -13.45 1.36
C ALA A 361 -9.29 -13.72 -0.02
N ILE A 362 -9.53 -12.68 -0.83
CA ILE A 362 -10.01 -12.82 -2.22
C ILE A 362 -8.97 -13.52 -3.08
N ASP A 363 -7.69 -13.16 -2.94
CA ASP A 363 -6.59 -13.77 -3.69
C ASP A 363 -6.42 -15.25 -3.33
N GLU A 364 -6.46 -15.59 -2.04
CA GLU A 364 -6.40 -16.97 -1.57
C GLU A 364 -7.58 -17.79 -2.10
N MET A 365 -8.80 -17.24 -2.05
CA MET A 365 -9.97 -17.91 -2.61
C MET A 365 -9.86 -18.10 -4.12
N SER A 366 -9.42 -17.05 -4.83
CA SER A 366 -9.19 -17.11 -6.28
C SER A 366 -8.15 -18.19 -6.63
N TRP A 367 -7.12 -18.34 -5.81
CA TRP A 367 -6.09 -19.36 -5.97
C TRP A 367 -6.62 -20.78 -5.75
N GLN A 368 -7.42 -21.00 -4.70
CA GLN A 368 -8.08 -22.29 -4.45
C GLN A 368 -9.02 -22.67 -5.61
N ILE A 369 -9.81 -21.72 -6.09
CA ILE A 369 -10.75 -21.91 -7.20
C ILE A 369 -10.02 -22.29 -8.50
N ARG A 370 -8.94 -21.58 -8.84
CA ARG A 370 -8.09 -21.94 -9.99
C ARG A 370 -7.47 -23.32 -9.83
N SER A 371 -7.08 -23.69 -8.61
CA SER A 371 -6.56 -25.03 -8.31
C SER A 371 -7.62 -26.10 -8.59
N ILE A 372 -8.84 -25.94 -8.07
CA ILE A 372 -9.96 -26.85 -8.34
C ILE A 372 -10.21 -26.96 -9.84
N GLN A 373 -10.21 -25.84 -10.56
CA GLN A 373 -10.44 -25.79 -12.00
C GLN A 373 -9.35 -26.52 -12.80
N ALA A 374 -8.09 -26.31 -12.45
CA ALA A 374 -6.97 -27.01 -13.06
C ALA A 374 -7.08 -28.51 -12.81
N LEU A 375 -7.43 -28.93 -11.59
CA LEU A 375 -7.63 -30.34 -11.25
C LEU A 375 -8.81 -30.96 -12.01
N ARG A 376 -9.93 -30.25 -12.18
CA ARG A 376 -11.06 -30.70 -13.02
C ARG A 376 -10.61 -30.89 -14.48
N THR A 377 -9.90 -29.91 -15.02
CA THR A 377 -9.37 -29.95 -16.39
C THR A 377 -8.39 -31.10 -16.59
N LEU A 378 -7.52 -31.33 -15.60
CA LEU A 378 -6.57 -32.45 -15.59
C LEU A 378 -7.32 -33.78 -15.53
N ASN A 379 -8.30 -33.95 -14.63
CA ASN A 379 -9.13 -35.15 -14.55
C ASN A 379 -9.83 -35.48 -15.89
N GLN A 380 -10.40 -34.48 -16.57
CA GLN A 380 -11.04 -34.67 -17.86
C GLN A 380 -10.05 -35.08 -18.97
N ARG A 381 -8.77 -34.69 -18.86
CA ARG A 381 -7.71 -34.94 -19.85
C ARG A 381 -6.83 -36.13 -19.51
N ALA A 382 -6.84 -36.57 -18.26
CA ALA A 382 -6.02 -37.63 -17.70
C ALA A 382 -6.44 -39.04 -18.14
N PHE A 383 -7.20 -39.19 -19.24
CA PHE A 383 -7.55 -40.48 -19.85
C PHE A 383 -6.34 -41.38 -20.12
N HIS A 384 -5.13 -40.81 -20.19
CA HIS A 384 -3.87 -41.54 -20.41
C HIS A 384 -2.92 -41.53 -19.19
N TRP A 385 -3.34 -41.03 -18.04
CA TRP A 385 -2.53 -41.14 -16.83
C TRP A 385 -2.51 -42.61 -16.39
N ASN A 386 -1.35 -43.07 -15.91
CA ASN A 386 -1.32 -44.31 -15.14
C ASN A 386 -2.35 -44.16 -14.01
N ALA A 387 -3.25 -45.14 -13.88
CA ALA A 387 -4.37 -45.13 -12.94
C ALA A 387 -3.97 -44.96 -11.45
N SER A 388 -2.68 -44.83 -11.15
CA SER A 388 -2.10 -44.66 -9.83
C SER A 388 -2.01 -43.21 -9.34
N ILE A 389 -2.17 -42.19 -10.19
CA ILE A 389 -2.06 -40.78 -9.77
C ILE A 389 -3.43 -40.14 -9.75
N ASP A 390 -3.96 -39.93 -8.54
CA ASP A 390 -5.17 -39.13 -8.33
C ASP A 390 -4.80 -37.63 -8.36
N PRO A 391 -5.36 -36.82 -9.27
CA PRO A 391 -5.08 -35.38 -9.33
C PRO A 391 -5.34 -34.65 -8.01
N SER A 392 -6.28 -35.14 -7.18
CA SER A 392 -6.59 -34.53 -5.89
C SER A 392 -5.40 -34.55 -4.92
N GLN A 393 -4.45 -35.46 -5.11
CA GLN A 393 -3.24 -35.60 -4.27
C GLN A 393 -2.10 -34.68 -4.72
N LEU A 394 -2.25 -33.96 -5.83
CA LEU A 394 -1.15 -33.17 -6.39
C LEU A 394 -0.89 -31.86 -5.62
N GLY A 395 -1.77 -31.49 -4.69
CA GLY A 395 -1.71 -30.24 -3.93
C GLY A 395 -2.28 -29.06 -4.72
N ASN A 396 -2.00 -27.85 -4.23
CA ASN A 396 -2.51 -26.63 -4.86
C ASN A 396 -1.73 -26.25 -6.12
N LEU A 397 -2.39 -25.50 -7.01
CA LEU A 397 -1.82 -25.03 -8.28
C LEU A 397 -0.97 -23.79 -8.05
N LEU A 398 0.36 -23.90 -8.15
CA LEU A 398 1.28 -22.77 -8.03
C LEU A 398 1.30 -21.92 -9.31
N VAL A 399 1.29 -22.55 -10.49
CA VAL A 399 1.36 -21.85 -11.78
C VAL A 399 0.51 -22.58 -12.83
N ASP A 400 -0.26 -21.81 -13.60
CA ASP A 400 -0.89 -22.24 -14.85
C ASP A 400 -0.44 -21.31 -15.98
N ASP A 401 0.34 -21.83 -16.93
CA ASP A 401 0.90 -21.06 -18.04
C ASP A 401 0.96 -21.86 -19.35
N GLN A 402 1.35 -21.21 -20.45
CA GLN A 402 1.55 -21.82 -21.74
C GLN A 402 3.01 -21.75 -22.18
N LEU A 403 3.63 -22.92 -22.31
CA LEU A 403 4.98 -23.06 -22.85
C LEU A 403 4.91 -23.31 -24.36
N LYS A 404 5.48 -22.41 -25.15
CA LYS A 404 5.67 -22.61 -26.60
C LYS A 404 7.08 -23.11 -26.86
N ILE A 405 7.20 -24.35 -27.33
CA ILE A 405 8.46 -24.96 -27.71
C ILE A 405 8.58 -24.88 -29.24
N TYR A 406 9.67 -24.29 -29.70
CA TYR A 406 10.06 -24.29 -31.11
C TYR A 406 11.03 -25.47 -31.30
N ASP A 407 10.73 -26.38 -32.21
CA ASP A 407 11.61 -27.53 -32.49
C ASP A 407 12.93 -27.00 -33.08
N ALA A 408 14.00 -26.99 -32.28
CA ALA A 408 15.33 -26.52 -32.71
C ALA A 408 16.08 -27.54 -33.59
N ASP A 409 15.51 -28.74 -33.78
CA ASP A 409 16.20 -29.93 -34.29
C ASP A 409 15.87 -30.32 -35.74
N SER A 410 15.42 -29.38 -36.59
CA SER A 410 15.62 -29.55 -38.03
C SER A 410 17.10 -29.26 -38.34
N GLY A 411 18.00 -30.18 -37.94
CA GLY A 411 19.47 -30.08 -37.93
C GLY A 411 20.18 -29.76 -39.26
N THR A 412 19.48 -29.25 -40.25
CA THR A 412 20.04 -28.48 -41.35
C THR A 412 20.32 -27.06 -40.84
N GLY A 413 21.59 -26.65 -40.75
CA GLY A 413 22.02 -25.29 -40.36
C GLY A 413 21.62 -24.15 -41.31
N LEU A 414 20.45 -24.26 -41.95
CA LEU A 414 19.80 -23.27 -42.77
C LEU A 414 18.82 -22.49 -41.88
N LYS A 415 18.99 -21.16 -41.82
CA LYS A 415 18.10 -20.24 -41.10
C LYS A 415 16.63 -20.62 -41.36
N PRO A 416 15.82 -20.86 -40.30
CA PRO A 416 14.42 -21.22 -40.46
C PRO A 416 13.70 -20.12 -41.24
N LYS A 417 13.02 -20.50 -42.34
CA LYS A 417 12.12 -19.59 -43.05
C LYS A 417 10.92 -19.32 -42.14
N PRO A 418 10.55 -18.06 -41.87
CA PRO A 418 9.60 -17.69 -40.81
C PRO A 418 8.12 -17.97 -41.16
N LYS A 419 7.80 -19.00 -41.95
CA LYS A 419 6.42 -19.18 -42.44
C LYS A 419 5.64 -20.38 -41.92
N ASP A 420 6.22 -21.51 -41.51
CA ASP A 420 5.39 -22.68 -41.17
C ASP A 420 5.95 -23.63 -40.10
N GLU A 421 6.88 -23.21 -39.23
CA GLU A 421 7.22 -24.03 -38.06
C GLU A 421 6.11 -23.90 -37.00
N ALA A 422 5.25 -24.92 -36.95
CA ALA A 422 4.17 -25.02 -35.99
C ALA A 422 4.75 -25.20 -34.57
N ALA A 423 4.97 -24.08 -33.87
CA ALA A 423 5.35 -24.08 -32.46
C ALA A 423 4.39 -24.99 -31.67
N LYS A 424 4.95 -25.95 -30.93
CA LYS A 424 4.18 -26.83 -30.06
C LYS A 424 3.85 -26.04 -28.80
N THR A 425 2.56 -25.82 -28.56
CA THR A 425 2.08 -25.19 -27.34
C THR A 425 1.70 -26.26 -26.32
N TYR A 426 2.32 -26.20 -25.16
CA TYR A 426 2.01 -26.99 -23.98
C TYR A 426 1.29 -26.12 -22.98
N GLN A 427 0.24 -26.64 -22.36
CA GLN A 427 -0.32 -26.07 -21.14
C GLN A 427 0.48 -26.64 -19.97
N VAL A 428 0.98 -25.77 -19.09
CA VAL A 428 1.84 -26.12 -17.97
C VAL A 428 1.08 -25.88 -16.68
N PHE A 429 0.94 -26.93 -15.87
CA PHE A 429 0.38 -26.86 -14.52
C PHE A 429 1.50 -27.22 -13.54
N LEU A 430 1.98 -26.24 -12.79
CA LEU A 430 2.88 -26.46 -11.66
C LEU A 430 2.01 -26.59 -10.40
N LEU A 431 1.96 -27.77 -9.83
CA LEU A 431 1.32 -28.07 -8.55
C LEU A 431 2.40 -28.24 -7.48
N GLU A 432 2.01 -28.18 -6.20
CA GLU A 432 2.94 -28.32 -5.06
C GLU A 432 3.82 -29.58 -5.14
N THR A 433 3.29 -30.68 -5.66
CA THR A 433 3.99 -31.97 -5.73
C THR A 433 4.54 -32.31 -7.12
N MET A 434 4.04 -31.66 -8.19
CA MET A 434 4.32 -32.11 -9.55
C MET A 434 4.18 -31.01 -10.60
N LEU A 435 5.05 -31.04 -11.60
CA LEU A 435 4.93 -30.25 -12.82
C LEU A 435 4.33 -31.10 -13.94
N LEU A 436 3.25 -30.62 -14.54
CA LEU A 436 2.55 -31.29 -15.63
C LEU A 436 2.56 -30.44 -16.89
N CYS A 437 3.02 -31.02 -18.00
CA CYS A 437 3.01 -30.39 -19.31
C CYS A 437 2.06 -31.14 -20.23
N VAL A 438 0.91 -30.54 -20.54
CA VAL A 438 -0.13 -31.13 -21.40
C VAL A 438 -0.02 -30.55 -22.80
N TRP A 439 0.29 -31.39 -23.78
CA TRP A 439 0.36 -30.97 -25.17
C TRP A 439 -1.03 -30.66 -25.73
N ARG A 440 -1.23 -29.45 -26.27
CA ARG A 440 -2.51 -29.02 -26.85
C ARG A 440 -2.53 -29.36 -28.35
N ASN A 441 -3.03 -30.55 -28.70
CA ASN A 441 -3.20 -30.93 -30.11
C ASN A 441 -4.41 -30.20 -30.73
N LYS A 442 -4.18 -29.36 -31.74
CA LYS A 442 -5.22 -28.62 -32.46
C LYS A 442 -6.20 -29.53 -33.23
N ASN A 443 -5.95 -30.83 -33.34
CA ASN A 443 -6.84 -31.75 -34.06
C ASN A 443 -7.88 -32.46 -33.15
N CYS A 444 -7.80 -32.33 -31.82
CA CYS A 444 -8.80 -32.87 -30.89
C CYS A 444 -9.95 -31.88 -30.58
N ARG A 445 -10.22 -30.93 -31.49
CA ARG A 445 -11.03 -29.73 -31.27
C ARG A 445 -12.52 -29.93 -31.00
N ASN A 446 -13.07 -31.11 -31.24
CA ASN A 446 -14.53 -31.28 -31.21
C ASN A 446 -15.14 -31.44 -29.81
N ILE A 447 -14.34 -31.49 -28.73
CA ILE A 447 -14.89 -31.74 -27.37
C ILE A 447 -14.47 -30.69 -26.33
N ALA A 448 -13.42 -29.87 -26.53
CA ALA A 448 -12.82 -29.10 -25.42
C ALA A 448 -12.43 -27.64 -25.73
N GLU A 449 -12.81 -27.05 -26.88
CA GLU A 449 -12.42 -25.67 -27.23
C GLU A 449 -13.31 -24.57 -26.63
N THR A 450 -14.45 -24.91 -26.04
CA THR A 450 -15.31 -23.94 -25.34
C THR A 450 -14.80 -23.51 -23.97
N ASP A 451 -13.88 -24.27 -23.36
CA ASP A 451 -13.58 -24.12 -21.92
C ASP A 451 -12.30 -23.32 -21.62
N LEU A 452 -11.47 -23.03 -22.64
CA LEU A 452 -10.10 -22.53 -22.42
C LEU A 452 -9.74 -21.21 -23.10
N ALA A 453 -10.65 -20.61 -23.86
CA ALA A 453 -10.43 -19.27 -24.40
C ALA A 453 -10.76 -18.18 -23.37
N VAL A 454 -11.43 -18.52 -22.26
CA VAL A 454 -12.19 -17.55 -21.47
C VAL A 454 -11.55 -17.24 -20.10
N SER A 455 -10.68 -18.09 -19.52
CA SER A 455 -10.08 -17.81 -18.19
C SER A 455 -8.91 -16.80 -18.18
N ARG A 456 -8.64 -16.12 -19.30
CA ARG A 456 -7.66 -15.03 -19.35
C ARG A 456 -8.33 -13.71 -18.96
N GLY A 457 -8.48 -13.49 -17.66
CA GLY A 457 -8.58 -12.12 -17.15
C GLY A 457 -7.31 -11.34 -17.57
N PRO A 458 -7.41 -10.03 -17.83
CA PRO A 458 -6.25 -9.22 -18.10
C PRO A 458 -5.28 -9.36 -16.92
N ARG A 459 -4.06 -9.85 -17.16
CA ARG A 459 -2.96 -9.58 -16.24
C ARG A 459 -2.81 -8.07 -16.24
N GLY A 460 -3.34 -7.40 -15.22
CA GLY A 460 -2.98 -6.03 -14.91
C GLY A 460 -1.47 -5.97 -14.92
N LYS A 461 -0.91 -5.26 -15.91
CA LYS A 461 0.43 -4.74 -15.75
C LYS A 461 0.30 -3.74 -14.61
N ALA A 462 0.72 -4.15 -13.42
CA ALA A 462 1.06 -3.19 -12.38
C ALA A 462 2.03 -2.20 -13.02
N MET A 463 1.60 -0.94 -13.09
CA MET A 463 2.47 0.19 -13.36
C MET A 463 3.34 0.44 -12.14
#